data_AF-A0A969TGI4-F1
#
_entry.id   AF-A0A969TGI4-F1
#
_cell.length_a   1.000
_cell.length_b   1.000
_cell.length_c   1.000
_cell.angle_alpha   90.00
_cell.angle_beta   90.00
_cell.angle_gamma   90.00
#
_symmetry.space_group_name_H-M   'P 1'
#
loop_
_entity.id
_entity.type
_entity.pdbx_description
1 polymer ?
#
loop_
_entity_poly.entity_id
_entity_poly.type
_entity_poly.pdbx_seq_one_letter_code
_entity_poly.pdbx_strand_id
1 'polypeptide(L)' 'MSEDTNAVEVNGFRLKKYTPGEKIFRYTANANYGNMQEGENIFEIIAFGPNDQRSKTAIKVAYQP' A
#
# COMPACT_ATOMS: atom_id res chain seq x y z
N MET A 1 10.10 -2.22 4.76
CA MET A 1 10.61 -1.99 3.40
C MET A 1 12.12 -2.06 3.42
N SER A 2 12.76 -2.49 2.32
CA SER A 2 14.22 -2.44 2.18
C SER A 2 14.67 -1.04 1.75
N GLU A 3 15.95 -0.72 1.94
CA GLU A 3 16.55 0.57 1.53
C GLU A 3 16.56 0.75 0.00
N ASP A 4 16.43 -0.34 -0.76
CA ASP A 4 16.37 -0.31 -2.23
C ASP A 4 14.94 -0.21 -2.78
N THR A 5 13.92 -0.04 -1.92
CA THR A 5 12.53 0.10 -2.39
C THR A 5 12.37 1.46 -3.08
N ASN A 6 12.11 1.43 -4.38
CA ASN A 6 11.92 2.62 -5.21
C ASN A 6 10.50 3.18 -5.14
N ALA A 7 9.51 2.32 -4.89
CA ALA A 7 8.13 2.74 -4.77
C ALA A 7 7.22 1.71 -4.10
N VAL A 8 6.03 2.18 -3.73
CA VAL A 8 4.96 1.36 -3.14
C VAL A 8 3.64 1.64 -3.86
N GLU A 9 2.88 0.59 -4.12
CA GLU A 9 1.48 0.64 -4.55
C GLU A 9 0.59 -0.02 -3.50
N VAL A 10 -0.60 0.53 -3.30
CA VAL A 10 -1.67 -0.07 -2.49
C VAL A 10 -2.93 -0.16 -3.35
N ASN A 11 -3.46 -1.36 -3.56
CA ASN A 11 -4.59 -1.63 -4.47
C ASN A 11 -4.41 -0.99 -5.87
N GLY A 12 -3.19 -1.08 -6.42
CA GLY A 12 -2.83 -0.49 -7.71
C GLY A 12 -2.65 1.04 -7.70
N PHE A 13 -2.83 1.70 -6.57
CA PHE A 13 -2.58 3.13 -6.43
C PHE A 13 -1.14 3.41 -5.99
N ARG A 14 -0.35 4.07 -6.85
CA ARG A 14 1.03 4.47 -6.60
C ARG A 14 1.12 5.58 -5.56
N LEU A 15 1.82 5.34 -4.45
CA LEU A 15 1.96 6.30 -3.37
C LEU A 15 2.92 7.44 -3.74
N LYS A 16 2.39 8.59 -4.12
CA LYS A 16 3.18 9.79 -4.48
C LYS A 16 3.98 10.40 -3.32
N LYS A 17 3.60 10.10 -2.08
CA LYS A 17 4.28 10.59 -0.85
C LYS A 17 5.39 9.67 -0.36
N TYR A 18 5.57 8.50 -0.99
CA TYR A 18 6.65 7.60 -0.65
C TYR A 18 7.94 8.11 -1.30
N THR A 19 9.00 8.22 -0.50
CA THR A 19 10.35 8.52 -0.99
C THR A 19 11.16 7.22 -1.09
N PRO A 20 11.91 6.98 -2.18
CA PRO A 20 12.75 5.79 -2.31
C PRO A 20 13.64 5.55 -1.08
N GLY A 21 13.69 4.31 -0.63
CA GLY A 21 14.43 3.87 0.56
C GLY A 21 13.76 4.15 1.90
N GLU A 22 12.60 4.81 1.93
CA GLU A 22 11.83 4.95 3.16
C GLU A 22 11.40 3.58 3.70
N LYS A 23 11.61 3.38 5.00
CA LYS A 23 11.25 2.14 5.70
C LYS A 23 9.75 2.08 6.04
N ILE A 24 9.07 3.22 6.00
CA ILE A 24 7.66 3.42 6.38
C ILE A 24 6.95 4.15 5.24
N PHE A 25 5.72 3.75 4.91
CA PHE A 25 4.82 4.47 4.01
C PHE A 25 3.47 4.70 4.71
N ARG A 26 2.63 5.56 4.13
CA ARG A 26 1.28 5.81 4.63
C ARG A 26 0.26 5.69 3.50
N TYR A 27 -0.88 5.08 3.82
CA TYR A 27 -2.05 4.98 2.95
C TYR A 27 -3.29 5.28 3.78
N THR A 28 -4.22 6.07 3.25
CA THR A 28 -5.46 6.44 3.93
C THR A 28 -6.60 5.59 3.38
N ALA A 29 -7.06 4.62 4.18
CA ALA A 29 -8.31 3.91 3.92
C ALA A 29 -9.47 4.71 4.55
N ASN A 30 -10.47 5.05 3.74
CA ASN A 30 -11.58 5.90 4.15
C ASN A 30 -12.82 5.62 3.29
N ALA A 31 -13.95 5.35 3.93
CA ALA A 31 -15.19 5.05 3.22
C ALA A 31 -15.70 6.24 2.39
N ASN A 32 -15.52 7.48 2.85
CA ASN A 32 -15.91 8.69 2.11
C ASN A 32 -15.02 8.94 0.89
N TYR A 33 -13.82 8.36 0.85
CA TYR A 33 -12.95 8.39 -0.34
C TYR A 33 -13.22 7.21 -1.28
N GLY A 34 -14.16 6.33 -0.94
CA GLY A 34 -14.55 5.18 -1.75
C GLY A 34 -13.52 4.05 -1.79
N ASN A 35 -12.48 4.09 -0.96
CA ASN A 35 -11.41 3.09 -0.93
C ASN A 35 -11.45 2.18 0.31
N MET A 36 -12.58 2.18 1.03
CA MET A 36 -12.89 1.28 2.14
C MET A 36 -14.40 1.04 2.17
N GLN A 37 -14.84 -0.18 2.46
CA GLN A 37 -16.25 -0.59 2.53
C GLN A 37 -16.55 -1.24 3.88
N GLU A 38 -17.81 -1.27 4.31
CA GLU A 38 -18.20 -2.02 5.51
C GLU A 38 -17.85 -3.52 5.35
N GLY A 39 -17.36 -4.14 6.42
CA GLY A 39 -16.92 -5.54 6.41
C GLY A 39 -15.43 -5.72 6.16
N GLU A 40 -15.05 -6.86 5.60
CA GLU A 40 -13.64 -7.20 5.34
C GLU A 40 -13.12 -6.50 4.08
N ASN A 41 -12.06 -5.72 4.24
CA ASN A 41 -11.31 -5.08 3.16
C ASN A 41 -9.94 -5.74 3.05
N ILE A 42 -9.51 -6.00 1.82
CA ILE A 42 -8.17 -6.51 1.53
C ILE A 42 -7.39 -5.40 0.81
N PHE A 43 -6.28 -4.99 1.40
CA PHE A 43 -5.35 -4.02 0.84
C PHE A 43 -4.10 -4.74 0.35
N GLU A 44 -4.00 -4.91 -0.96
CA GLU A 44 -2.82 -5.44 -1.62
C GLU A 44 -1.71 -4.38 -1.67
N ILE A 45 -0.53 -4.73 -1.18
CA ILE A 45 0.63 -3.85 -1.14
C ILE A 45 1.72 -4.46 -2.00
N ILE A 46 2.26 -3.67 -2.93
CA ILE A 46 3.39 -4.05 -3.76
C ILE A 46 4.52 -3.05 -3.54
N ALA A 47 5.68 -3.54 -3.12
CA ALA A 47 6.93 -2.80 -3.09
C ALA A 47 7.74 -3.11 -4.35
N PHE A 48 8.25 -2.06 -5.01
CA PHE A 48 9.05 -2.17 -6.23
C PHE A 48 10.50 -1.80 -5.88
N GLY A 49 11.42 -2.73 -6.11
CA GLY A 49 12.86 -2.54 -5.98
C GLY A 49 13.55 -2.24 -7.31
N PRO A 50 14.89 -2.27 -7.36
CA PRO A 50 15.64 -2.17 -8.60
C PRO A 50 15.47 -3.43 -9.47
N ASN A 51 15.82 -3.32 -10.76
CA ASN A 51 15.86 -4.45 -11.70
C ASN A 51 14.55 -5.27 -11.75
N ASP A 52 13.41 -4.57 -11.78
CA ASP A 52 12.07 -5.16 -11.77
C ASP A 52 11.73 -6.07 -10.59
N GLN A 53 12.53 -6.04 -9.51
CA GLN A 53 12.22 -6.79 -8.30
C GLN A 53 10.95 -6.26 -7.65
N ARG A 54 10.08 -7.18 -7.22
CA ARG A 54 8.84 -6.85 -6.53
C ARG A 54 8.66 -7.73 -5.32
N SER A 55 8.11 -7.15 -4.25
CA SER A 55 7.59 -7.88 -3.09
C SER A 55 6.13 -7.54 -2.91
N LYS A 56 5.31 -8.54 -2.62
CA LYS A 56 3.85 -8.42 -2.51
C LYS A 56 3.37 -8.96 -1.17
N THR A 57 2.46 -8.24 -0.54
CA THR A 57 1.75 -8.67 0.66
C THR A 57 0.31 -8.14 0.64
N ALA A 58 -0.51 -8.58 1.58
CA ALA A 58 -1.87 -8.06 1.74
C ALA A 58 -2.19 -7.87 3.22
N ILE A 59 -2.95 -6.82 3.53
CA ILE A 59 -3.48 -6.56 4.87
C ILE A 59 -4.99 -6.68 4.82
N LYS A 60 -5.56 -7.44 5.77
CA LYS A 60 -6.99 -7.52 5.98
C LYS A 60 -7.41 -6.54 7.07
N VAL A 61 -8.45 -5.77 6.80
CA VAL A 61 -9.04 -4.82 7.75
C VAL A 61 -10.54 -5.04 7.80
N ALA A 62 -11.06 -5.38 8.99
CA ALA A 62 -12.50 -5.33 9.24
C ALA A 62 -12.90 -3.90 9.59
N TYR A 63 -13.83 -3.33 8.83
CA TYR A 63 -14.34 -1.99 9.05
C TYR A 63 -15.83 -2.02 9.45
N GLN A 64 -16.14 -1.35 10.54
CA GLN A 64 -17.50 -1.06 10.98
C GLN A 64 -17.59 0.47 11.17
N PRO A 65 -18.51 1.15 10.47
CA PRO A 65 -18.60 2.62 10.44
C PRO A 65 -19.07 3.25 11.75
#